data_AF-A0A2V5HGI2-F1
#
_entry.id   AF-A0A2V5HGI2-F1
#
_cell.length_a   1.000
_cell.length_b   1.000
_cell.length_c   1.000
_cell.angle_alpha   90.00
_cell.angle_beta   90.00
_cell.angle_gamma   90.00
#
_symmetry.space_group_name_H-M   'P 1'
#
loop_
_entity.id
_entity.type
_entity.pdbx_description
1 polymer ?
#
loop_
_entity_poly.entity_id
_entity_poly.type
_entity_poly.pdbx_seq_one_letter_code
_entity_poly.pdbx_strand_id
1 'polypeptide(L)'
;MTGPNDGTVNGHNNGHIKKPTEEAFTDNNVAIAPNDPEEVPALLKRIALHGEAYLTENDELERTKILESARALVYALETPREANIRHCWSQGCSSLYAAIEIGVDLDLFTALSRDDKPKSAAELAMATGVSQVMLARVLKHLAAMGVIKETGPDEYRRTGFSISMQSPRYSDAYPCMTGCITAGVLALPAYFKATNYMLPNDGTKCAFQRGFDTNLHFFDFLKQHPQHASEFNNHMSAYHQGRPSWMDLGFYPVHTLV
;
A
#
# COMPACT_ATOMS: atom_id res chain seq x y z
N MET A 1 -48.92 47.55 26.51
CA MET A 1 -48.05 47.13 27.62
C MET A 1 -47.98 45.61 27.62
N THR A 2 -46.75 45.07 27.67
CA THR A 2 -46.34 43.72 28.12
C THR A 2 -46.82 42.46 27.37
N GLY A 3 -45.90 41.75 26.69
CA GLY A 3 -45.96 40.28 26.47
C GLY A 3 -45.35 39.51 27.67
N PRO A 4 -44.73 38.31 27.52
CA PRO A 4 -44.89 37.23 26.51
C PRO A 4 -44.78 35.77 27.12
N ASN A 5 -44.55 34.75 26.26
CA ASN A 5 -43.92 33.42 26.47
C ASN A 5 -44.76 32.27 27.11
N ASP A 6 -44.59 30.97 26.82
CA ASP A 6 -43.64 30.20 25.98
C ASP A 6 -44.19 28.76 25.80
N GLY A 7 -43.63 27.98 24.85
CA GLY A 7 -43.78 26.52 24.87
C GLY A 7 -43.61 25.78 23.55
N THR A 8 -42.55 26.08 22.79
CA THR A 8 -42.18 25.46 21.51
C THR A 8 -41.53 24.08 21.63
N VAL A 9 -41.76 23.29 20.58
CA VAL A 9 -41.21 21.96 20.28
C VAL A 9 -39.70 22.04 20.02
N ASN A 10 -38.91 21.28 20.77
CA ASN A 10 -37.45 21.15 20.56
C ASN A 10 -37.12 20.22 19.39
N GLY A 11 -37.01 20.79 18.19
CA GLY A 11 -36.26 20.20 17.08
C GLY A 11 -34.77 20.54 17.22
N HIS A 12 -33.94 19.52 17.44
CA HIS A 12 -32.48 19.67 17.42
C HIS A 12 -32.00 19.89 15.98
N ASN A 13 -31.81 21.16 15.60
CA ASN A 13 -31.28 21.56 14.31
C ASN A 13 -29.80 21.95 14.48
N ASN A 14 -28.88 20.98 14.40
CA ASN A 14 -27.45 21.28 14.34
C ASN A 14 -27.08 21.67 12.90
N GLY A 15 -27.32 22.94 12.58
CA GLY A 15 -26.77 23.57 11.39
C GLY A 15 -25.27 23.73 11.53
N HIS A 16 -24.50 22.93 10.78
CA HIS A 16 -23.15 23.33 10.41
C HIS A 16 -23.26 24.67 9.68
N ILE A 17 -22.97 25.76 10.37
CA ILE A 17 -22.74 27.07 9.74
C ILE A 17 -21.49 26.88 8.87
N LYS A 18 -21.68 26.60 7.58
CA LYS A 18 -20.63 26.77 6.58
C LYS A 18 -20.26 28.24 6.62
N LYS A 19 -19.16 28.58 7.31
CA LYS A 19 -18.47 29.85 7.09
C LYS A 19 -18.20 29.96 5.58
N PRO A 20 -18.25 31.17 4.98
CA PRO A 20 -17.88 31.33 3.59
C PRO A 20 -16.43 30.88 3.46
N THR A 21 -16.22 29.72 2.85
CA THR A 21 -14.90 29.30 2.37
C THR A 21 -14.45 30.39 1.43
N GLU A 22 -13.34 31.06 1.75
CA GLU A 22 -12.52 31.70 0.71
C GLU A 22 -12.41 30.68 -0.41
N GLU A 23 -12.88 31.03 -1.62
CA GLU A 23 -12.86 30.11 -2.75
C GLU A 23 -11.41 29.66 -2.94
N ALA A 24 -11.17 28.37 -2.75
CA ALA A 24 -9.84 27.80 -2.90
C ALA A 24 -9.35 28.13 -4.32
N PHE A 25 -8.07 28.50 -4.44
CA PHE A 25 -7.45 28.75 -5.73
C PHE A 25 -7.63 27.53 -6.63
N THR A 26 -8.44 27.67 -7.67
CA THR A 26 -8.77 26.59 -8.62
C THR A 26 -8.28 27.01 -9.99
N ASP A 27 -7.05 26.64 -10.31
CA ASP A 27 -6.56 26.69 -11.68
C ASP A 27 -6.73 25.31 -12.31
N ASN A 28 -7.57 25.24 -13.35
CA ASN A 28 -7.86 24.01 -14.08
C ASN A 28 -6.61 23.43 -14.78
N ASN A 29 -5.58 24.25 -14.99
CA ASN A 29 -4.33 23.82 -15.62
C ASN A 29 -3.38 23.10 -14.64
N VAL A 30 -3.57 23.27 -13.33
CA VAL A 30 -2.76 22.61 -12.29
C VAL A 30 -2.91 21.09 -12.37
N ALA A 31 -4.08 20.59 -12.75
CA ALA A 31 -4.33 19.15 -12.81
C ALA A 31 -3.52 18.40 -13.88
N ILE A 32 -3.01 19.12 -14.89
CA ILE A 32 -2.31 18.56 -16.06
C ILE A 32 -0.85 19.01 -16.16
N ALA A 33 -0.41 19.90 -15.27
CA ALA A 33 0.99 20.29 -15.16
C ALA A 33 1.74 19.38 -14.15
N PRO A 34 3.06 19.20 -14.30
CA PRO A 34 3.89 18.58 -13.27
C PRO A 34 3.80 19.38 -11.96
N ASN A 35 3.85 18.70 -10.81
CA ASN A 35 3.76 19.36 -9.51
C ASN A 35 4.89 20.38 -9.30
N ASP A 36 6.13 19.95 -9.49
CA ASP A 36 7.32 20.75 -9.16
C ASP A 36 8.41 20.60 -10.24
N PRO A 37 8.21 21.19 -11.44
CA PRO A 37 9.17 21.04 -12.54
C PRO A 37 10.54 21.69 -12.23
N GLU A 38 10.59 22.64 -11.30
CA GLU A 38 11.81 23.38 -10.91
C GLU A 38 12.81 22.50 -10.12
N GLU A 39 12.33 21.51 -9.37
CA GLU A 39 13.15 20.60 -8.55
C GLU A 39 13.75 19.45 -9.39
N VAL A 40 13.19 19.18 -10.58
CA VAL A 40 13.60 18.07 -11.45
C VAL A 40 15.10 18.09 -11.77
N PRO A 41 15.72 19.21 -12.20
CA PRO A 41 17.15 19.24 -12.50
C PRO A 41 18.04 19.00 -11.27
N ALA A 42 17.61 19.44 -10.08
CA ALA A 42 18.34 19.22 -8.85
C ALA A 42 18.28 17.74 -8.42
N LEU A 43 17.10 17.12 -8.50
CA LEU A 43 16.90 15.70 -8.19
C LEU A 43 17.67 14.79 -9.16
N LEU A 44 17.70 15.10 -10.46
CA LEU A 44 18.49 14.35 -11.44
C LEU A 44 19.99 14.40 -11.14
N LYS A 45 20.52 15.58 -10.75
CA LYS A 45 21.94 15.71 -10.35
C LYS A 45 22.25 14.89 -9.11
N ARG A 46 21.36 14.86 -8.12
CA ARG A 46 21.52 14.03 -6.90
C ARG A 46 21.53 12.55 -7.24
N ILE A 47 20.64 12.09 -8.10
CA ILE A 47 20.59 10.69 -8.54
C ILE A 47 21.89 10.32 -9.27
N ALA A 48 22.39 11.19 -10.16
CA ALA A 48 23.65 10.94 -10.86
C ALA A 48 24.85 10.85 -9.90
N LEU A 49 24.97 11.82 -8.97
CA LEU A 49 26.05 11.86 -7.98
C LEU A 49 26.07 10.60 -7.10
N HIS A 50 24.93 10.26 -6.50
CA HIS A 50 24.83 9.10 -5.62
C HIS A 50 24.89 7.78 -6.41
N GLY A 51 24.42 7.77 -7.66
CA GLY A 51 24.51 6.60 -8.54
C GLY A 51 25.95 6.23 -8.89
N GLU A 52 26.81 7.22 -9.14
CA GLU A 52 28.25 7.01 -9.34
C GLU A 52 28.92 6.45 -8.08
N ALA A 53 28.58 7.00 -6.90
CA ALA A 53 29.11 6.53 -5.61
C ALA A 53 28.64 5.11 -5.26
N TYR A 54 27.40 4.74 -5.61
CA TYR A 54 26.87 3.39 -5.38
C TYR A 54 27.64 2.32 -6.16
N LEU A 55 28.05 2.62 -7.40
CA LEU A 55 28.84 1.70 -8.22
C LEU A 55 30.25 1.45 -7.65
N THR A 56 30.79 2.40 -6.88
CA THR A 56 32.14 2.30 -6.30
C THR A 56 32.14 1.70 -4.90
N GLU A 57 31.14 2.00 -4.06
CA GLU A 57 31.18 1.69 -2.62
C GLU A 57 30.12 0.67 -2.17
N ASN A 58 29.13 0.34 -3.00
CA ASN A 58 28.03 -0.59 -2.70
C ASN A 58 27.37 -0.37 -1.32
N ASP A 59 27.26 0.90 -0.90
CA ASP A 59 26.69 1.29 0.39
C ASP A 59 25.15 1.28 0.35
N GLU A 60 24.53 0.63 1.33
CA GLU A 60 23.07 0.57 1.53
C GLU A 60 22.47 1.96 1.85
N LEU A 61 23.25 2.85 2.46
CA LEU A 61 22.84 4.22 2.73
C LEU A 61 22.70 5.01 1.43
N GLU A 62 23.65 4.86 0.50
CA GLU A 62 23.61 5.48 -0.81
C GLU A 62 22.43 4.95 -1.65
N ARG A 63 22.19 3.62 -1.62
CA ARG A 63 21.01 3.01 -2.25
C ARG A 63 19.70 3.63 -1.73
N THR A 64 19.61 3.88 -0.42
CA THR A 64 18.41 4.47 0.21
C THR A 64 18.20 5.93 -0.21
N LYS A 65 19.27 6.73 -0.26
CA LYS A 65 19.23 8.13 -0.73
C LYS A 65 18.83 8.23 -2.21
N ILE A 66 19.33 7.33 -3.05
CA ILE A 66 18.93 7.24 -4.47
C ILE A 66 17.44 6.92 -4.57
N LEU A 67 16.96 5.92 -3.82
CA LEU A 67 15.56 5.52 -3.85
C LEU A 67 14.63 6.65 -3.38
N GLU A 68 15.01 7.37 -2.34
CA GLU A 68 14.28 8.56 -1.86
C GLU A 68 14.24 9.66 -2.93
N SER A 69 15.38 9.98 -3.54
CA SER A 69 15.48 10.99 -4.60
C SER A 69 14.68 10.58 -5.85
N ALA A 70 14.67 9.29 -6.21
CA ALA A 70 13.89 8.77 -7.32
C ALA A 70 12.38 8.86 -7.06
N ARG A 71 11.93 8.56 -5.83
CA ARG A 71 10.52 8.75 -5.44
C ARG A 71 10.12 10.21 -5.48
N ALA A 72 10.98 11.10 -4.97
CA ALA A 72 10.76 12.55 -5.04
C ALA A 72 10.68 13.04 -6.49
N LEU A 73 11.53 12.52 -7.38
CA LEU A 73 11.50 12.83 -8.81
C LEU A 73 10.18 12.39 -9.46
N VAL A 74 9.69 11.19 -9.12
CA VAL A 74 8.39 10.72 -9.59
C VAL A 74 7.27 11.65 -9.11
N TYR A 75 7.27 12.06 -7.84
CA TYR A 75 6.24 12.98 -7.32
C TYR A 75 6.30 14.38 -7.94
N ALA A 76 7.50 14.87 -8.26
CA ALA A 76 7.70 16.17 -8.90
C ALA A 76 7.23 16.17 -10.36
N LEU A 77 7.45 15.06 -11.09
CA LEU A 77 7.08 14.91 -12.50
C LEU A 77 5.61 14.52 -12.71
N GLU A 78 5.06 13.73 -11.79
CA GLU A 78 3.70 13.23 -11.89
C GLU A 78 2.70 14.38 -11.81
N THR A 79 1.75 14.38 -12.75
CA THR A 79 0.66 15.35 -12.72
C THR A 79 -0.34 14.99 -11.62
N PRO A 80 -1.07 15.95 -11.02
CA PRO A 80 -2.12 15.63 -10.05
C PRO A 80 -3.17 14.65 -10.57
N ARG A 81 -3.46 14.66 -11.88
CA ARG A 81 -4.32 13.67 -12.53
C ARG A 81 -3.72 12.26 -12.47
N GLU A 82 -2.45 12.11 -12.82
CA GLU A 82 -1.75 10.82 -12.76
C GLU A 82 -1.63 10.33 -11.32
N ALA A 83 -1.33 11.21 -10.36
CA ALA A 83 -1.31 10.89 -8.94
C ALA A 83 -2.67 10.37 -8.45
N ASN A 84 -3.78 10.96 -8.88
CA ASN A 84 -5.12 10.46 -8.56
C ASN A 84 -5.35 9.06 -9.14
N ILE A 85 -4.99 8.83 -10.41
CA ILE A 85 -5.09 7.50 -11.03
C ILE A 85 -4.21 6.49 -10.29
N ARG A 86 -2.99 6.90 -9.88
CA ARG A 86 -2.10 6.06 -9.09
C ARG A 86 -2.75 5.68 -7.77
N HIS A 87 -3.28 6.61 -6.98
CA HIS A 87 -3.92 6.29 -5.70
C HIS A 87 -5.22 5.49 -5.84
N CYS A 88 -6.04 5.76 -6.85
CA CYS A 88 -7.33 5.10 -7.01
C CYS A 88 -7.22 3.73 -7.70
N TRP A 89 -6.34 3.60 -8.69
CA TRP A 89 -6.35 2.45 -9.61
C TRP A 89 -5.07 1.62 -9.57
N SER A 90 -3.90 2.18 -9.20
CA SER A 90 -2.61 1.48 -9.34
C SER A 90 -1.93 1.11 -8.02
N GLN A 91 -1.98 1.97 -7.01
CA GLN A 91 -1.35 1.79 -5.69
C GLN A 91 -2.42 1.68 -4.60
N GLY A 92 -2.34 0.62 -3.80
CA GLY A 92 -2.93 0.57 -2.46
C GLY A 92 -4.29 -0.10 -2.29
N CYS A 93 -5.24 -0.05 -3.25
CA CYS A 93 -6.62 -0.46 -2.93
C CYS A 93 -7.46 -1.19 -3.98
N SER A 94 -6.98 -1.59 -5.16
CA SER A 94 -7.81 -2.51 -5.98
C SER A 94 -7.04 -3.39 -6.95
N SER A 95 -6.52 -2.84 -8.05
CA SER A 95 -6.17 -3.70 -9.18
C SER A 95 -4.83 -4.46 -9.02
N LEU A 96 -3.76 -3.77 -8.61
CA LEU A 96 -2.45 -4.40 -8.40
C LEU A 96 -2.49 -5.35 -7.21
N TYR A 97 -3.13 -4.92 -6.13
CA TYR A 97 -3.25 -5.71 -4.92
C TYR A 97 -3.99 -7.02 -5.20
N ALA A 98 -5.15 -6.94 -5.85
CA ALA A 98 -5.92 -8.13 -6.27
C ALA A 98 -5.13 -8.99 -7.26
N ALA A 99 -4.39 -8.40 -8.19
CA ALA A 99 -3.57 -9.16 -9.13
C ALA A 99 -2.43 -9.93 -8.44
N ILE A 100 -1.82 -9.36 -7.39
CA ILE A 100 -0.79 -10.05 -6.60
C ILE A 100 -1.43 -11.15 -5.75
N GLU A 101 -2.57 -10.89 -5.11
CA GLU A 101 -3.31 -11.88 -4.32
C GLU A 101 -3.74 -13.07 -5.19
N ILE A 102 -4.31 -12.82 -6.38
CA ILE A 102 -4.60 -13.86 -7.39
C ILE A 102 -3.31 -14.60 -7.78
N GLY A 103 -2.19 -13.89 -7.93
CA GLY A 103 -0.90 -14.52 -8.23
C GLY A 103 -0.39 -15.44 -7.10
N VAL A 104 -0.66 -15.08 -5.84
CA VAL A 104 -0.35 -15.91 -4.67
C VAL A 104 -1.27 -17.14 -4.64
N ASP A 105 -2.57 -16.96 -4.79
CA ASP A 105 -3.57 -18.04 -4.77
C ASP A 105 -3.33 -19.09 -5.86
N LEU A 106 -2.87 -18.65 -7.03
CA LEU A 106 -2.57 -19.52 -8.17
C LEU A 106 -1.16 -20.13 -8.12
N ASP A 107 -0.37 -19.86 -7.08
CA ASP A 107 1.04 -20.25 -6.96
C ASP A 107 1.89 -19.82 -8.17
N LEU A 108 1.51 -18.68 -8.77
CA LEU A 108 2.08 -18.16 -10.02
C LEU A 108 3.57 -17.81 -9.84
N PHE A 109 3.93 -17.26 -8.69
CA PHE A 109 5.29 -16.84 -8.39
C PHE A 109 6.25 -18.03 -8.27
N THR A 110 5.78 -19.14 -7.70
CA THR A 110 6.52 -20.41 -7.66
C THR A 110 6.66 -21.00 -9.06
N ALA A 111 5.58 -21.01 -9.85
CA ALA A 111 5.62 -21.47 -11.24
C ALA A 111 6.60 -20.66 -12.11
N LEU A 112 6.61 -19.33 -11.97
CA LEU A 112 7.54 -18.42 -12.65
C LEU A 112 9.00 -18.65 -12.24
N SER A 113 9.23 -19.08 -11.00
CA SER A 113 10.56 -19.14 -10.44
C SER A 113 11.22 -20.51 -10.44
N ARG A 114 10.57 -21.53 -11.00
CA ARG A 114 11.19 -22.86 -11.18
C ARG A 114 12.49 -22.81 -11.98
N ASP A 115 12.58 -21.89 -12.95
CA ASP A 115 13.75 -21.71 -13.82
C ASP A 115 14.03 -20.22 -14.05
N ASP A 116 15.26 -19.87 -14.41
CA ASP A 116 15.63 -18.47 -14.73
C ASP A 116 15.24 -18.03 -16.15
N LYS A 117 14.56 -18.90 -16.91
CA LYS A 117 14.14 -18.63 -18.29
C LYS A 117 12.82 -17.86 -18.33
N PRO A 118 12.62 -16.96 -19.30
CA PRO A 118 11.30 -16.39 -19.59
C PRO A 118 10.28 -17.50 -19.86
N LYS A 119 9.05 -17.29 -19.40
CA LYS A 119 7.93 -18.22 -19.59
C LYS A 119 6.79 -17.51 -20.30
N SER A 120 6.16 -18.21 -21.23
CA SER A 120 5.00 -17.68 -21.94
C SER A 120 3.74 -17.72 -21.06
N ALA A 121 2.78 -16.84 -21.35
CA ALA A 121 1.46 -16.88 -20.70
C ALA A 121 0.77 -18.24 -20.84
N ALA A 122 0.98 -18.94 -21.96
CA ALA A 122 0.39 -20.26 -22.22
C ALA A 122 0.99 -21.35 -21.31
N GLU A 123 2.31 -21.35 -21.12
CA GLU A 123 2.99 -22.27 -20.20
C GLU A 123 2.57 -22.04 -18.76
N LEU A 124 2.46 -20.78 -18.34
CA LEU A 124 1.99 -20.42 -17.00
C LEU A 124 0.52 -20.80 -16.79
N ALA A 125 -0.32 -20.67 -17.82
CA ALA A 125 -1.71 -21.09 -17.77
C ALA A 125 -1.85 -22.61 -17.63
N MET A 126 -1.03 -23.38 -18.34
CA MET A 126 -0.98 -24.84 -18.19
C MET A 126 -0.47 -25.26 -16.81
N ALA A 127 0.53 -24.55 -16.27
CA ALA A 127 1.09 -24.86 -14.96
C ALA A 127 0.13 -24.55 -13.79
N THR A 128 -0.70 -23.51 -13.93
CA THR A 128 -1.67 -23.08 -12.91
C THR A 128 -3.07 -23.67 -13.12
N GLY A 129 -3.36 -24.24 -14.29
CA GLY A 129 -4.68 -24.80 -14.63
C GLY A 129 -5.76 -23.76 -14.90
N VAL A 130 -5.37 -22.53 -15.24
CA VAL A 130 -6.27 -21.37 -15.40
C VAL A 130 -6.43 -20.98 -16.87
N SER A 131 -7.54 -20.31 -17.20
CA SER A 131 -7.74 -19.73 -18.54
C SER A 131 -6.61 -18.79 -18.94
N GLN A 132 -5.98 -19.08 -20.07
CA GLN A 132 -4.88 -18.29 -20.64
C GLN A 132 -5.25 -16.81 -20.81
N VAL A 133 -6.48 -16.52 -21.23
CA VAL A 133 -6.92 -15.13 -21.48
C VAL A 133 -6.98 -14.33 -20.18
N MET A 134 -7.45 -14.95 -19.10
CA MET A 134 -7.50 -14.30 -17.79
C MET A 134 -6.08 -14.09 -17.26
N LEU A 135 -5.25 -15.14 -17.28
CA LEU A 135 -3.89 -15.07 -16.77
C LEU A 135 -3.03 -14.07 -17.56
N ALA A 136 -3.15 -14.01 -18.88
CA ALA A 136 -2.44 -13.02 -19.70
C ALA A 136 -2.80 -11.58 -19.31
N ARG A 137 -4.05 -11.29 -18.94
CA ARG A 137 -4.45 -9.95 -18.46
C ARG A 137 -3.83 -9.62 -17.11
N VAL A 138 -3.81 -10.59 -16.19
CA VAL A 138 -3.18 -10.44 -14.87
C VAL A 138 -1.67 -10.24 -15.03
N LEU A 139 -1.00 -11.05 -15.86
CA LEU A 139 0.43 -10.94 -16.13
C LEU A 139 0.80 -9.59 -16.75
N LYS A 140 0.01 -9.08 -17.71
CA LYS A 140 0.24 -7.73 -18.28
C LYS A 140 0.14 -6.64 -17.23
N HIS A 141 -0.83 -6.75 -16.31
CA HIS A 141 -0.96 -5.80 -15.21
C HIS A 141 0.22 -5.88 -14.23
N LEU A 142 0.62 -7.10 -13.85
CA LEU A 142 1.79 -7.33 -12.99
C LEU A 142 3.09 -6.84 -13.63
N ALA A 143 3.21 -6.97 -14.96
CA ALA A 143 4.37 -6.49 -15.71
C ALA A 143 4.41 -4.96 -15.78
N ALA A 144 3.27 -4.32 -16.08
CA ALA A 144 3.15 -2.86 -16.11
C ALA A 144 3.47 -2.21 -14.75
N MET A 145 3.15 -2.91 -13.66
CA MET A 145 3.41 -2.47 -12.29
C MET A 145 4.79 -2.88 -11.75
N GLY A 146 5.63 -3.55 -12.55
CA GLY A 146 7.00 -3.92 -12.19
C GLY A 146 7.13 -5.11 -11.23
N VAL A 147 6.05 -5.85 -10.97
CA VAL A 147 6.07 -7.08 -10.16
C VAL A 147 6.79 -8.19 -10.93
N ILE A 148 6.55 -8.29 -12.23
CA ILE A 148 7.22 -9.20 -13.15
C ILE A 148 7.81 -8.39 -14.31
N LYS A 149 8.76 -8.97 -15.06
CA LYS A 149 9.37 -8.32 -16.22
C LYS A 149 8.91 -8.96 -17.51
N GLU A 150 8.29 -8.21 -18.40
CA GLU A 150 7.98 -8.67 -19.75
C GLU A 150 9.25 -8.62 -20.62
N THR A 151 9.65 -9.75 -21.22
CA THR A 151 10.85 -9.87 -22.07
C THR A 151 10.53 -9.92 -23.56
N GLY A 152 9.29 -10.26 -23.90
CA GLY A 152 8.78 -10.41 -25.26
C GLY A 152 7.26 -10.49 -25.27
N PRO A 153 6.62 -10.60 -26.44
CA PRO A 153 5.16 -10.69 -26.54
C PRO A 153 4.62 -11.88 -25.75
N ASP A 154 3.86 -11.61 -24.70
CA ASP A 154 3.32 -12.62 -23.78
C ASP A 154 4.39 -13.51 -23.10
N GLU A 155 5.63 -13.01 -22.97
CA GLU A 155 6.73 -13.68 -22.25
C GLU A 155 7.14 -12.91 -21.00
N TYR A 156 7.19 -13.61 -19.87
CA TYR A 156 7.43 -13.02 -18.56
C TYR A 156 8.59 -13.67 -17.83
N ARG A 157 9.35 -12.84 -17.12
CA ARG A 157 10.48 -13.24 -16.27
C ARG A 157 10.26 -12.73 -14.84
N ARG A 158 10.70 -13.54 -13.88
CA ARG A 158 10.74 -13.19 -12.46
C ARG A 158 11.64 -11.96 -12.20
N THR A 159 11.22 -11.12 -11.26
CA THR A 159 12.00 -10.05 -10.62
C THR A 159 12.37 -10.44 -9.19
N GLY A 160 13.25 -9.66 -8.53
CA GLY A 160 13.54 -9.81 -7.10
C GLY A 160 12.29 -9.85 -6.22
N PHE A 161 11.27 -9.06 -6.56
CA PHE A 161 10.00 -9.03 -5.87
C PHE A 161 9.21 -10.35 -6.05
N SER A 162 9.04 -10.82 -7.28
CA SER A 162 8.36 -12.11 -7.52
C SER A 162 9.08 -13.30 -6.90
N ILE A 163 10.38 -13.20 -6.65
CA ILE A 163 11.16 -14.23 -5.94
C ILE A 163 10.82 -14.21 -4.45
N SER A 164 10.79 -13.03 -3.83
CA SER A 164 10.38 -12.94 -2.41
C SER A 164 8.97 -13.46 -2.18
N MET A 165 8.07 -13.28 -3.16
CA MET A 165 6.68 -13.76 -3.11
C MET A 165 6.52 -15.28 -3.13
N GLN A 166 7.59 -16.06 -3.32
CA GLN A 166 7.54 -17.52 -3.14
C GLN A 166 7.53 -17.92 -1.65
N SER A 167 8.07 -17.07 -0.79
CA SER A 167 8.12 -17.37 0.64
C SER A 167 6.76 -17.02 1.27
N PRO A 168 6.14 -17.95 2.02
CA PRO A 168 4.93 -17.69 2.80
C PRO A 168 5.05 -16.43 3.66
N ARG A 169 6.26 -16.15 4.15
CA ARG A 169 6.57 -14.94 4.94
C ARG A 169 6.19 -13.64 4.23
N TYR A 170 6.36 -13.56 2.91
CA TYR A 170 6.05 -12.36 2.12
C TYR A 170 4.72 -12.50 1.36
N SER A 171 4.36 -13.70 0.89
CA SER A 171 3.10 -13.91 0.17
C SER A 171 1.89 -13.72 1.07
N ASP A 172 1.95 -14.20 2.32
CA ASP A 172 0.84 -14.17 3.27
C ASP A 172 0.47 -12.74 3.70
N ALA A 173 1.34 -11.76 3.44
CA ALA A 173 1.04 -10.35 3.64
C ALA A 173 -0.22 -9.90 2.86
N TYR A 174 -0.46 -10.49 1.68
CA TYR A 174 -1.57 -10.12 0.83
C TYR A 174 -2.94 -10.62 1.35
N PRO A 175 -3.13 -11.94 1.56
CA PRO A 175 -4.36 -12.45 2.17
C PRO A 175 -4.55 -11.92 3.60
N CYS A 176 -3.47 -11.65 4.36
CA CYS A 176 -3.58 -11.01 5.67
C CYS A 176 -4.26 -9.65 5.58
N MET A 177 -3.84 -8.74 4.69
CA MET A 177 -4.47 -7.42 4.70
C MET A 177 -5.90 -7.50 4.18
N THR A 178 -6.19 -8.28 3.13
CA THR A 178 -7.58 -8.48 2.68
C THR A 178 -8.45 -9.07 3.78
N GLY A 179 -7.95 -10.08 4.49
CA GLY A 179 -8.70 -10.83 5.50
C GLY A 179 -8.86 -10.15 6.85
N CYS A 180 -7.94 -9.25 7.27
CA CYS A 180 -8.01 -8.66 8.61
C CYS A 180 -7.64 -7.17 8.75
N ILE A 181 -7.22 -6.46 7.69
CA ILE A 181 -6.77 -5.05 7.82
C ILE A 181 -7.52 -4.10 6.87
N THR A 182 -7.51 -4.37 5.58
CA THR A 182 -7.92 -3.46 4.49
C THR A 182 -9.36 -2.98 4.64
N ALA A 183 -10.31 -3.85 5.00
CA ALA A 183 -11.70 -3.44 5.17
C ALA A 183 -11.87 -2.42 6.31
N GLY A 184 -11.12 -2.57 7.40
CA GLY A 184 -11.07 -1.60 8.49
C GLY A 184 -10.50 -0.25 8.07
N VAL A 185 -9.44 -0.26 7.25
CA VAL A 185 -8.83 0.96 6.69
C VAL A 185 -9.80 1.70 5.78
N LEU A 186 -10.47 0.98 4.87
CA LEU A 186 -11.47 1.55 3.97
C LEU A 186 -12.71 2.09 4.72
N ALA A 187 -12.99 1.57 5.91
CA ALA A 187 -14.07 2.05 6.77
C ALA A 187 -13.69 3.32 7.59
N LEU A 188 -12.41 3.72 7.65
CA LEU A 188 -11.95 4.88 8.44
C LEU A 188 -12.69 6.18 8.11
N PRO A 189 -12.88 6.57 6.83
CA PRO A 189 -13.57 7.82 6.50
C PRO A 189 -15.02 7.82 6.99
N ALA A 190 -15.72 6.69 6.85
CA ALA A 190 -17.10 6.55 7.32
C ALA A 190 -17.19 6.54 8.85
N TYR A 191 -16.22 5.94 9.53
CA TYR A 191 -16.11 5.93 10.98
C TYR A 191 -15.90 7.34 11.53
N PHE A 192 -14.86 8.05 11.07
CA PHE A 192 -14.57 9.41 11.54
C PHE A 192 -15.69 10.40 11.22
N LYS A 193 -16.37 10.25 10.08
CA LYS A 193 -17.55 11.06 9.80
C LYS A 193 -18.67 10.83 10.81
N ALA A 194 -18.88 9.59 11.26
CA ALA A 194 -19.90 9.26 12.25
C ALA A 194 -19.52 9.73 13.67
N THR A 195 -18.22 9.78 14.00
CA THR A 195 -17.74 10.23 15.31
C THR A 195 -17.42 11.73 15.37
N ASN A 196 -17.79 12.51 14.34
CA ASN A 196 -17.42 13.92 14.21
C ASN A 196 -15.90 14.14 14.35
N TYR A 197 -15.10 13.23 13.79
CA TYR A 197 -13.63 13.25 13.82
C TYR A 197 -13.02 13.23 15.23
N MET A 198 -13.74 12.69 16.20
CA MET A 198 -13.22 12.48 17.54
C MET A 198 -12.26 11.29 17.61
N LEU A 199 -11.26 11.41 18.48
CA LEU A 199 -10.28 10.36 18.74
C LEU A 199 -10.96 9.12 19.35
N PRO A 200 -10.78 7.93 18.77
CA PRO A 200 -11.20 6.70 19.41
C PRO A 200 -10.33 6.44 20.65
N ASN A 201 -10.96 6.11 21.77
CA ASN A 201 -10.29 5.81 23.05
C ASN A 201 -10.42 4.33 23.47
N ASP A 202 -11.03 3.50 22.63
CA ASP A 202 -11.38 2.12 22.91
C ASP A 202 -11.03 1.25 21.69
N GLY A 203 -10.27 0.18 21.91
CA GLY A 203 -9.85 -0.77 20.86
C GLY A 203 -11.00 -1.60 20.27
N THR A 204 -12.15 -1.63 20.95
CA THR A 204 -13.38 -2.27 20.46
C THR A 204 -14.31 -1.30 19.73
N LYS A 205 -13.98 -0.01 19.70
CA LYS A 205 -14.75 1.04 19.01
C LYS A 205 -13.82 1.79 18.06
N CYS A 206 -13.46 1.14 16.97
CA CYS A 206 -12.69 1.75 15.90
C CYS A 206 -13.24 1.33 14.52
N ALA A 207 -12.58 1.79 13.45
CA ALA A 207 -13.02 1.49 12.10
C ALA A 207 -12.94 0.00 11.74
N PHE A 208 -12.14 -0.80 12.48
CA PHE A 208 -12.03 -2.24 12.29
C PHE A 208 -13.40 -2.93 12.44
N GLN A 209 -14.10 -2.64 13.54
CA GLN A 209 -15.42 -3.23 13.81
C GLN A 209 -16.43 -2.93 12.70
N ARG A 210 -16.35 -1.72 12.14
CA ARG A 210 -17.20 -1.29 11.02
C ARG A 210 -16.82 -1.97 9.70
N GLY A 211 -15.54 -2.18 9.45
CA GLY A 211 -15.05 -2.77 8.20
C GLY A 211 -15.31 -4.27 8.09
N PHE A 212 -15.14 -5.00 9.19
CA PHE A 212 -15.30 -6.46 9.25
C PHE A 212 -16.63 -6.92 9.86
N ASP A 213 -17.55 -5.98 10.09
CA ASP A 213 -18.87 -6.21 10.68
C ASP A 213 -18.82 -7.10 11.94
N THR A 214 -17.96 -6.70 12.88
CA THR A 214 -17.68 -7.46 14.11
C THR A 214 -17.67 -6.56 15.33
N ASN A 215 -18.05 -7.09 16.49
CA ASN A 215 -17.95 -6.39 17.78
C ASN A 215 -16.69 -6.77 18.55
N LEU A 216 -15.84 -7.63 17.97
CA LEU A 216 -14.66 -8.16 18.63
C LEU A 216 -13.49 -7.17 18.57
N HIS A 217 -12.59 -7.30 19.54
CA HIS A 217 -11.26 -6.72 19.42
C HIS A 217 -10.48 -7.46 18.31
N PHE A 218 -9.54 -6.76 17.65
CA PHE A 218 -8.76 -7.29 16.53
C PHE A 218 -8.12 -8.67 16.83
N PHE A 219 -7.46 -8.81 17.98
CA PHE A 219 -6.85 -10.10 18.35
C PHE A 219 -7.86 -11.20 18.66
N ASP A 220 -9.06 -10.87 19.14
CA ASP A 220 -10.11 -11.86 19.38
C ASP A 220 -10.75 -12.32 18.07
N PHE A 221 -10.82 -11.44 17.07
CA PHE A 221 -11.15 -11.82 15.69
C PHE A 221 -10.10 -12.78 15.12
N LEU A 222 -8.80 -12.48 15.26
CA LEU A 222 -7.74 -13.37 14.79
C LEU A 222 -7.77 -14.75 15.46
N LYS A 223 -8.14 -14.85 16.75
CA LYS A 223 -8.32 -16.15 17.42
C LYS A 223 -9.41 -17.01 16.78
N GLN A 224 -10.46 -16.39 16.23
CA GLN A 224 -11.54 -17.10 15.55
C GLN A 224 -11.18 -17.46 14.10
N HIS A 225 -10.19 -16.77 13.53
CA HIS A 225 -9.69 -16.99 12.16
C HIS A 225 -8.20 -17.39 12.20
N PRO A 226 -7.89 -18.65 12.57
CA PRO A 226 -6.51 -19.10 12.79
C PRO A 226 -5.62 -19.00 11.54
N GLN A 227 -6.21 -19.08 10.34
CA GLN A 227 -5.50 -18.85 9.09
C GLN A 227 -4.95 -17.41 9.02
N HIS A 228 -5.81 -16.40 9.22
CA HIS A 228 -5.40 -15.00 9.24
C HIS A 228 -4.43 -14.69 10.38
N ALA A 229 -4.52 -15.40 11.51
CA ALA A 229 -3.55 -15.26 12.59
C ALA A 229 -2.15 -15.73 12.17
N SER A 230 -2.05 -16.84 11.44
CA SER A 230 -0.79 -17.33 10.88
C SER A 230 -0.23 -16.35 9.84
N GLU A 231 -1.07 -15.89 8.92
CA GLU A 231 -0.71 -14.92 7.89
C GLU A 231 -0.23 -13.59 8.51
N PHE A 232 -0.91 -13.13 9.57
CA PHE A 232 -0.52 -11.95 10.34
C PHE A 232 0.86 -12.12 11.00
N ASN A 233 1.13 -13.27 11.61
CA ASN A 233 2.44 -13.54 12.22
C ASN A 233 3.56 -13.55 11.17
N ASN A 234 3.29 -14.12 9.99
CA ASN A 234 4.21 -14.12 8.86
C ASN A 234 4.48 -12.70 8.36
N HIS A 235 3.44 -11.87 8.21
CA HIS A 235 3.55 -10.46 7.82
C HIS A 235 4.37 -9.64 8.83
N MET A 236 4.09 -9.78 10.13
CA MET A 236 4.85 -9.10 11.18
C MET A 236 6.31 -9.55 11.22
N SER A 237 6.57 -10.82 10.94
CA SER A 237 7.92 -11.35 10.80
C SER A 237 8.63 -10.71 9.60
N ALA A 238 7.98 -10.59 8.44
CA ALA A 238 8.54 -9.90 7.27
C ALA A 238 8.84 -8.43 7.55
N TYR A 239 7.96 -7.73 8.26
CA TYR A 239 8.12 -6.32 8.63
C TYR A 239 9.36 -6.07 9.51
N HIS A 240 9.65 -6.99 10.43
CA HIS A 240 10.83 -6.90 11.29
C HIS A 240 12.15 -7.22 10.56
N GLN A 241 12.09 -7.93 9.44
CA GLN A 241 13.29 -8.38 8.73
C GLN A 241 14.09 -7.20 8.16
N GLY A 242 15.40 -7.19 8.42
CA GLY A 242 16.30 -6.12 7.98
C GLY A 242 16.33 -4.90 8.90
N ARG A 243 15.57 -4.90 10.00
CA ARG A 243 15.72 -3.91 11.06
C ARG A 243 16.58 -4.48 12.19
N PRO A 244 17.58 -3.74 12.68
CA PRO A 244 18.34 -4.20 13.83
C PRO A 244 17.41 -4.37 15.04
N SER A 245 17.53 -5.51 15.71
CA SER A 245 16.90 -5.74 17.01
C SER A 245 17.58 -4.89 18.07
N TRP A 246 16.85 -4.60 19.15
CA TRP A 246 17.42 -3.87 20.28
C TRP A 246 18.61 -4.60 20.93
N MET A 247 18.69 -5.93 20.75
CA MET A 247 19.79 -6.76 21.24
C MET A 247 20.99 -6.81 20.28
N ASP A 248 20.89 -6.23 19.08
CA ASP A 248 21.96 -6.29 18.09
C ASP A 248 23.14 -5.39 18.52
N LEU A 249 24.34 -5.90 18.27
CA LEU A 249 25.58 -5.20 18.59
C LEU A 249 25.63 -3.86 17.86
N GLY A 250 25.77 -2.78 18.64
CA GLY A 250 25.84 -1.41 18.11
C GLY A 250 24.50 -0.67 18.04
N PHE A 251 23.37 -1.31 18.36
CA PHE A 251 22.06 -0.64 18.41
C PHE A 251 21.74 -0.11 19.81
N TYR A 252 21.70 -0.99 20.81
CA TYR A 252 21.52 -0.61 22.22
C TYR A 252 22.63 -1.25 23.07
N PRO A 253 23.27 -0.52 23.99
CA PRO A 253 24.40 -1.03 24.76
C PRO A 253 23.92 -1.92 25.91
N VAL A 254 23.35 -3.09 25.59
CA VAL A 254 22.86 -4.07 26.59
C VAL A 254 24.02 -4.56 27.47
N HIS A 255 25.22 -4.70 26.90
CA HIS A 255 26.42 -5.18 27.58
C HIS A 255 26.98 -4.21 28.63
N THR A 256 26.57 -2.93 28.64
CA THR A 256 26.97 -1.98 29.69
C THR A 256 25.98 -1.91 30.86
N LEU A 257 24.85 -2.64 30.75
CA LEU A 257 23.79 -2.68 31.78
C LEU A 257 23.88 -3.93 32.67
N VAL A 258 24.86 -4.80 32.43
CA VAL A 258 25.13 -6.03 33.20
C VAL A 258 26.43 -5.87 33.97
#